data_AF-A0A9X2BXB9-F1
#
_entry.id   AF-A0A9X2BXB9-F1
#
_cell.length_a   1.000
_cell.length_b   1.000
_cell.length_c   1.000
_cell.angle_alpha   90.00
_cell.angle_beta   90.00
_cell.angle_gamma   90.00
#
_symmetry.space_group_name_H-M   'P 1'
#
loop_
_entity.id
_entity.type
_entity.pdbx_description
1 polymer ?
#
loop_
_entity_poly.entity_id
_entity_poly.type
_entity_poly.pdbx_seq_one_letter_code
_entity_poly.pdbx_strand_id
1 'polypeptide(L)' 'MYVDWNDWPPPYREPPPPPPRPRFTKRDERLVVWVLGVNLLLWFLAPLAGVTFLHAILAVLRG' A
#
# COMPACT_ATOMS: atom_id res chain seq x y z
N MET A 1 5.12 34.82 46.59
CA MET A 1 5.77 34.33 45.36
C MET A 1 5.38 35.28 44.23
N TYR A 2 6.35 35.95 43.61
CA TYR A 2 6.10 36.78 42.43
C TYR A 2 6.05 35.88 41.20
N VAL A 3 5.10 36.12 40.29
CA VAL A 3 5.03 35.39 39.00
C VAL A 3 6.10 36.00 38.10
N ASP A 4 7.11 35.20 37.77
CA ASP A 4 8.15 35.56 36.81
C ASP A 4 7.58 35.36 35.40
N TRP A 5 7.47 36.45 34.63
CA TRP A 5 6.87 36.47 33.29
C TRP A 5 7.88 36.15 32.18
N ASN A 6 9.13 35.88 32.55
CA ASN A 6 10.20 35.70 31.58
C ASN A 6 10.04 34.42 30.74
N ASP A 7 9.24 33.47 31.20
CA ASP A 7 8.97 32.18 30.52
C ASP A 7 7.58 32.12 29.86
N TRP A 8 6.95 33.27 29.58
CA TRP A 8 5.66 33.35 28.90
C TRP A 8 5.81 33.79 27.43
N PRO A 9 5.26 33.04 26.45
CA PRO A 9 4.54 31.79 26.58
C PRO A 9 5.48 30.58 26.83
N PRO A 10 4.97 29.51 27.46
CA PRO A 10 5.77 28.30 27.69
C PRO A 10 6.32 27.79 26.34
N PRO A 11 7.58 27.30 26.31
CA PRO A 11 8.18 26.78 25.09
C PRO A 11 7.29 25.70 24.52
N TYR A 12 6.92 25.86 23.24
CA TYR A 12 6.11 24.88 22.50
C TYR A 12 6.88 23.55 22.51
N ARG A 13 6.41 22.57 23.30
CA ARG A 13 6.96 21.22 23.24
C ARG A 13 6.43 20.57 21.97
N GLU A 14 7.30 20.46 20.97
CA GLU A 14 7.00 19.63 19.80
C GLU A 14 6.67 18.21 20.29
N PRO A 15 5.55 17.61 19.83
CA PRO A 15 5.28 16.21 20.09
C PRO A 15 6.45 15.35 19.63
N PRO A 16 6.85 14.31 20.37
CA PRO A 16 7.88 13.40 19.91
C PRO A 16 7.51 12.84 18.53
N PRO A 17 8.50 12.62 17.64
CA PRO A 17 8.23 12.10 16.30
C PRO A 17 7.52 10.73 16.42
N PRO A 18 6.57 10.43 15.52
CA PRO A 18 5.87 9.17 15.53
C PRO A 18 6.87 8.01 15.41
N PRO A 19 6.60 6.85 16.03
CA PRO A 19 7.48 5.70 15.95
C PRO A 19 7.67 5.29 14.48
N PRO A 20 8.87 4.81 14.10
CA PRO A 20 9.13 4.36 12.74
C PRO A 20 8.13 3.25 12.40
N ARG A 21 7.39 3.44 11.30
CA ARG A 21 6.43 2.44 10.82
C ARG A 21 7.16 1.12 10.59
N PRO A 22 6.54 -0.04 10.91
CA PRO A 22 7.15 -1.34 10.67
C PRO A 22 7.59 -1.43 9.20
N ARG A 23 8.88 -1.69 8.97
CA ARG A 23 9.39 -2.00 7.64
C ARG A 23 8.80 -3.35 7.22
N PHE A 24 8.33 -3.41 5.97
CA PHE A 24 7.75 -4.58 5.30
C PHE A 24 8.03 -5.91 6.01
N THR A 25 6.99 -6.58 6.50
CA THR A 25 7.16 -7.90 7.10
C THR A 25 7.56 -8.90 6.00
N LYS A 26 8.22 -10.01 6.37
CA LYS A 26 8.59 -11.07 5.41
C LYS A 26 7.40 -11.59 4.58
N ARG A 27 6.18 -11.48 5.13
CA ARG A 27 4.94 -11.83 4.42
C ARG A 27 4.59 -10.80 3.36
N ASP A 28 4.71 -9.52 3.68
CA ASP A 28 4.45 -8.42 2.76
C ASP A 28 5.43 -8.46 1.58
N GLU A 29 6.71 -8.75 1.84
CA GLU A 29 7.72 -8.91 0.78
C GLU A 29 7.37 -10.07 -0.17
N ARG A 30 6.97 -11.22 0.37
CA ARG A 30 6.54 -12.37 -0.45
C ARG A 30 5.29 -12.05 -1.26
N LEU A 31 4.37 -11.26 -0.70
CA LEU A 31 3.13 -10.84 -1.36
C LEU A 31 3.44 -9.86 -2.51
N VAL A 32 4.36 -8.92 -2.31
CA VAL A 32 4.85 -8.01 -3.36
C VAL A 32 5.51 -8.78 -4.49
N VAL A 33 6.39 -9.74 -4.19
CA VAL A 33 7.03 -10.58 -5.22
C VAL A 33 6.00 -11.40 -6.00
N TRP A 34 4.99 -11.95 -5.32
CA TRP A 34 3.90 -12.68 -5.97
C TRP A 34 3.07 -11.79 -6.89
N VAL A 35 2.69 -10.60 -6.44
CA VAL A 35 1.92 -9.63 -7.24
C VAL A 35 2.70 -9.23 -8.48
N LEU A 36 3.99 -8.92 -8.32
CA LEU A 36 4.85 -8.55 -9.45
C LEU A 36 4.98 -9.70 -10.46
N GLY A 37 5.22 -10.92 -9.97
CA GLY A 37 5.33 -12.11 -10.82
C GLY A 37 4.05 -12.44 -11.58
N VAL A 38 2.89 -12.37 -10.90
CA VAL A 38 1.59 -12.58 -11.54
C VAL A 38 1.28 -11.51 -12.57
N ASN A 39 1.59 -10.24 -12.28
CA ASN A 39 1.36 -9.15 -13.22
C ASN A 39 2.21 -9.30 -14.49
N LEU A 40 3.48 -9.68 -14.34
CA LEU A 40 4.35 -10.00 -15.49
C LEU A 40 3.81 -11.19 -16.28
N LEU A 41 3.38 -12.26 -15.61
CA LEU A 41 2.79 -13.43 -16.26
C LEU A 41 1.51 -13.05 -17.02
N LEU A 42 0.65 -12.23 -16.42
CA LEU A 42 -0.55 -11.67 -17.05
C LEU A 42 -0.20 -10.84 -18.28
N TRP A 43 0.95 -10.20 -18.33
CA TRP A 43 1.39 -9.44 -19.50
C TRP A 43 1.66 -10.34 -20.72
N PHE A 44 2.10 -11.58 -20.50
CA PHE A 44 2.23 -12.60 -21.54
C PHE A 44 0.93 -13.35 -21.80
N LEU A 45 0.15 -13.60 -20.75
CA LEU A 45 -1.14 -14.27 -20.88
C LEU A 45 -2.18 -13.35 -21.52
N ALA A 46 -2.20 -12.05 -21.28
CA ALA A 46 -3.18 -11.12 -21.86
C ALA A 46 -3.23 -11.17 -23.40
N PRO A 47 -2.09 -11.14 -24.14
CA PRO A 47 -2.12 -11.35 -25.59
C PRO A 47 -2.58 -12.75 -26.01
N LEU A 48 -2.38 -13.78 -25.16
CA LEU A 48 -2.84 -15.16 -25.41
C LEU A 48 -4.31 -15.39 -24.97
N ALA A 49 -4.80 -14.64 -24.00
CA ALA A 49 -6.05 -14.86 -23.29
C ALA A 49 -7.13 -13.84 -23.65
N GLY A 50 -6.80 -12.78 -24.40
CA GLY A 50 -7.74 -11.71 -24.73
C GLY A 50 -9.04 -12.23 -25.35
N VAL A 51 -8.95 -13.10 -26.36
CA VAL A 51 -10.14 -13.63 -27.06
C VAL A 51 -10.86 -14.67 -26.19
N THR A 52 -10.10 -15.56 -25.55
CA THR A 52 -10.63 -16.69 -24.77
C THR A 52 -11.31 -16.25 -23.48
N PHE A 53 -10.76 -15.25 -22.79
CA PHE A 53 -11.31 -14.71 -21.55
C PHE A 53 -12.55 -13.86 -21.80
N LEU A 54 -12.54 -13.06 -22.88
CA LEU A 54 -13.74 -12.35 -23.33
C LEU A 54 -14.84 -13.32 -23.76
N HIS A 55 -14.50 -14.41 -24.46
CA HIS A 55 -15.47 -15.45 -24.81
C HIS A 55 -16.05 -16.14 -23.57
N ALA A 56 -15.22 -16.45 -22.57
CA ALA A 56 -15.69 -17.06 -21.32
C ALA A 56 -16.63 -16.13 -20.54
N ILE A 57 -16.30 -14.84 -20.41
CA ILE A 57 -17.15 -13.83 -19.75
C ILE A 57 -18.47 -13.65 -20.52
N LEU A 58 -18.41 -13.53 -21.84
CA LEU A 58 -19.61 -13.40 -22.68
C LEU A 58 -20.48 -14.66 -22.64
N ALA A 59 -19.89 -15.85 -22.53
CA ALA A 59 -20.61 -17.11 -22.38
C ALA A 59 -21.34 -17.20 -21.02
N VAL A 60 -20.71 -16.72 -19.94
CA VAL A 60 -21.33 -16.65 -18.61
C VAL A 60 -22.43 -15.58 -18.55
N LEU A 61 -22.30 -14.47 -19.28
CA LEU A 61 -23.31 -13.40 -19.33
C LEU A 61 -24.48 -13.70 -20.27
N ARG A 62 -24.31 -14.58 -21.25
CA ARG A 62 -25.37 -15.02 -22.19
C ARG A 62 -26.04 -16.33 -21.78
N GLY A 63 -25.44 -17.09 -20.88
CA GLY A 63 -26.05 -18.26 -20.23
C GLY A 63 -26.90 -17.85 -19.06
#